data_AF-A0AAD7SG72-F1
#
_entry.id   AF-A0AAD7SG72-F1
#
_cell.length_a   1.000
_cell.length_b   1.000
_cell.length_c   1.000
_cell.angle_alpha   90.00
_cell.angle_beta   90.00
_cell.angle_gamma   90.00
#
_symmetry.space_group_name_H-M   'P 1'
#
loop_
_entity.id
_entity.type
_entity.pdbx_description
1 polymer ?
#
loop_
_entity_poly.entity_id
_entity_poly.type
_entity_poly.pdbx_seq_one_letter_code
_entity_poly.pdbx_strand_id
1 'polypeptide(L)'
;MKIPGITWLLKYAIYTHLNWVTKNMADYTSKGVNTIASEMLKTTLQNVPDIVFHQDQEEEKGPNKYEMKNVDWVTCKDFSIRIGKEQIEEYISTWELHPSWLFSLEFLQEKELEFCKEHHYRVQWSIPTRQNPIPKATACVYFVIEISKIKPQSLPVEVYYLVESCRLRHRPGKTRFREKWLKDIIESKTLLQDTVNF
;
A
#
# COMPACT_ATOMS: atom_id res chain seq x y z
N MET A 1 -38.86 -60.11 -9.79
CA MET A 1 -39.19 -58.94 -10.63
C MET A 1 -38.82 -57.68 -9.84
N LYS A 2 -37.60 -57.16 -9.98
CA LYS A 2 -37.11 -55.95 -9.28
C LYS A 2 -37.24 -54.77 -10.24
N ILE A 3 -38.08 -53.79 -9.90
CA ILE A 3 -38.38 -52.62 -10.74
C ILE A 3 -37.15 -51.68 -10.72
N PRO A 4 -36.45 -51.44 -11.85
CA PRO A 4 -35.18 -50.72 -11.88
C PRO A 4 -35.36 -49.20 -12.02
N GLY A 5 -36.34 -48.61 -11.32
CA GLY A 5 -36.71 -47.19 -11.47
C GLY A 5 -36.67 -46.36 -10.18
N ILE A 6 -36.72 -46.98 -9.01
CA ILE A 6 -36.91 -46.27 -7.72
C ILE A 6 -35.57 -45.81 -7.11
N THR A 7 -34.46 -46.48 -7.44
CA THR A 7 -33.13 -46.17 -6.89
C THR A 7 -32.51 -44.89 -7.47
N TRP A 8 -32.87 -44.51 -8.70
CA TRP A 8 -32.33 -43.31 -9.34
C TRP A 8 -32.98 -42.03 -8.80
N LEU A 9 -34.31 -42.06 -8.57
CA LEU A 9 -35.05 -40.94 -8.02
C LEU A 9 -34.66 -40.65 -6.56
N LEU A 10 -34.46 -41.67 -5.74
CA LEU A 10 -34.00 -41.49 -4.35
C LEU A 10 -32.57 -40.95 -4.28
N LYS A 11 -31.64 -41.45 -5.12
CA LYS A 11 -30.28 -40.90 -5.19
C LYS A 11 -30.25 -39.46 -5.69
N TYR A 12 -31.07 -39.13 -6.68
CA TYR A 12 -31.19 -37.77 -7.20
C TYR A 12 -31.78 -36.81 -6.15
N ALA A 13 -32.82 -37.23 -5.42
CA ALA A 13 -33.43 -36.45 -4.35
C ALA A 13 -32.46 -36.20 -3.17
N ILE A 14 -31.65 -37.20 -2.79
CA ILE A 14 -30.61 -37.02 -1.76
C ILE A 14 -29.51 -36.08 -2.24
N TYR A 15 -29.08 -36.22 -3.50
CA TYR A 15 -28.04 -35.37 -4.09
C TYR A 15 -28.49 -33.90 -4.19
N THR A 16 -29.71 -33.64 -4.63
CA THR A 16 -30.26 -32.27 -4.70
C THR A 16 -30.47 -31.68 -3.31
N HIS A 17 -30.92 -32.47 -2.33
CA HIS A 17 -31.07 -32.01 -0.95
C HIS A 17 -29.72 -31.72 -0.30
N LEU A 18 -28.69 -32.56 -0.48
CA LEU A 18 -27.35 -32.30 0.05
C LEU A 18 -26.76 -31.02 -0.55
N ASN A 19 -26.85 -30.84 -1.87
CA ASN A 19 -26.38 -29.63 -2.55
C ASN A 19 -27.15 -28.37 -2.15
N TRP A 20 -28.46 -28.49 -1.89
CA TRP A 20 -29.26 -27.40 -1.37
C TRP A 20 -28.83 -27.02 0.05
N VAL A 21 -28.58 -28.00 0.93
CA VAL A 21 -28.11 -27.75 2.30
C VAL A 21 -26.72 -27.12 2.32
N THR A 22 -25.77 -27.62 1.52
CA THR A 22 -24.40 -27.07 1.48
C THR A 22 -24.37 -25.67 0.91
N LYS A 23 -25.14 -25.39 -0.15
CA LYS A 23 -25.26 -24.05 -0.73
C LYS A 23 -25.90 -23.07 0.25
N ASN A 24 -26.97 -23.45 0.93
CA ASN A 24 -27.58 -22.59 1.96
C ASN A 24 -26.64 -22.36 3.14
N MET A 25 -25.93 -23.39 3.63
CA MET A 25 -24.94 -23.19 4.70
C MET A 25 -23.82 -22.23 4.29
N ALA A 26 -23.32 -22.29 3.05
CA ALA A 26 -22.34 -21.34 2.52
C ALA A 26 -22.91 -19.92 2.41
N ASP A 27 -24.17 -19.77 2.02
CA ASP A 27 -24.85 -18.47 1.95
C ASP A 27 -25.08 -17.88 3.35
N TYR A 28 -25.41 -18.71 4.36
CA TYR A 28 -25.56 -18.28 5.76
C TYR A 28 -24.22 -17.87 6.38
N THR A 29 -23.14 -18.61 6.14
CA THR A 29 -21.81 -18.25 6.64
C THR A 29 -21.26 -17.00 5.94
N SER A 30 -21.46 -16.87 4.62
CA SER A 30 -21.09 -15.66 3.87
C SER A 30 -21.86 -14.42 4.33
N LYS A 31 -23.18 -14.54 4.56
CA LYS A 31 -23.98 -13.45 5.12
C LYS A 31 -23.54 -13.09 6.54
N GLY A 32 -23.24 -14.08 7.39
CA GLY A 32 -22.72 -13.87 8.74
C GLY A 32 -21.38 -13.14 8.77
N VAL A 33 -20.41 -13.58 7.97
CA VAL A 33 -19.08 -12.94 7.86
C VAL A 33 -19.20 -11.52 7.31
N ASN A 34 -20.03 -11.29 6.29
CA ASN A 34 -20.27 -9.94 5.76
C ASN A 34 -20.97 -9.02 6.75
N THR A 35 -21.86 -9.56 7.59
CA THR A 35 -22.56 -8.79 8.62
C THR A 35 -21.58 -8.36 9.71
N ILE A 36 -20.76 -9.29 10.21
CA ILE A 36 -19.70 -9.01 11.19
C ILE A 36 -18.67 -8.01 10.62
N ALA A 37 -18.24 -8.18 9.37
CA ALA A 37 -17.34 -7.24 8.71
C ALA A 37 -17.97 -5.85 8.57
N SER A 38 -19.28 -5.77 8.27
CA SER A 38 -20.01 -4.51 8.18
C SER A 38 -20.21 -3.83 9.54
N GLU A 39 -20.39 -4.60 10.60
CA GLU A 39 -20.49 -4.10 11.98
C GLU A 39 -19.12 -3.62 12.47
N MET A 40 -18.05 -4.39 12.25
CA MET A 40 -16.68 -3.94 12.55
C MET A 40 -16.33 -2.66 11.79
N LEU A 41 -16.70 -2.56 10.50
CA LEU A 41 -16.55 -1.32 9.72
C LEU A 41 -17.35 -0.16 10.30
N LYS A 42 -18.61 -0.37 10.71
CA LYS A 42 -19.43 0.68 11.32
C LYS A 42 -18.87 1.13 12.68
N THR A 43 -18.41 0.20 13.51
CA THR A 43 -17.80 0.52 14.81
C THR A 43 -16.45 1.22 14.66
N THR A 44 -15.65 0.84 13.66
CA THR A 44 -14.40 1.56 13.37
C THR A 44 -14.66 2.93 12.75
N LEU A 45 -15.64 3.08 11.84
CA LEU A 45 -16.00 4.36 11.23
C LEU A 45 -16.68 5.33 12.21
N GLN A 46 -17.47 4.85 13.18
CA GLN A 46 -18.08 5.70 14.20
C GLN A 46 -17.07 6.27 15.21
N ASN A 47 -15.88 5.69 15.31
CA ASN A 47 -14.80 6.15 16.18
C ASN A 47 -13.70 6.93 15.44
N VAL A 48 -13.86 7.18 14.14
CA VAL A 48 -12.98 8.06 13.37
C VAL A 48 -13.51 9.49 13.55
N PRO A 49 -12.84 10.41 14.27
CA PRO A 49 -13.06 11.82 13.98
C PRO A 49 -12.77 12.00 12.50
N ASP A 50 -13.65 12.72 11.79
CA ASP A 50 -13.57 13.05 10.37
C ASP A 50 -12.13 13.00 9.85
N ILE A 51 -11.89 12.29 8.75
CA ILE A 51 -10.59 12.27 8.03
C ILE A 51 -10.36 13.66 7.42
N VAL A 52 -10.17 14.62 8.30
CA VAL A 52 -9.40 15.84 8.17
C VAL A 52 -7.96 15.36 8.05
N PHE A 53 -7.16 16.09 7.28
CA PHE A 53 -5.71 15.95 7.23
C PHE A 53 -5.15 15.89 8.66
N HIS A 54 -4.96 14.68 9.18
CA HIS A 54 -4.07 14.45 10.30
C HIS A 54 -2.66 14.59 9.73
N GLN A 55 -2.21 15.85 9.67
CA GLN A 55 -0.82 16.12 9.97
C GLN A 55 -0.59 15.46 11.33
N ASP A 56 0.24 14.43 11.38
CA ASP A 56 0.86 14.03 12.63
C ASP A 56 1.66 15.23 13.15
N GLN A 57 0.97 16.11 13.87
CA GLN A 57 1.56 17.11 14.75
C GLN A 57 1.97 16.34 16.01
N GLU A 58 2.98 15.49 15.87
CA GLU A 58 3.86 15.26 17.02
C GLU A 58 4.61 16.59 17.21
N GLU A 59 4.03 17.49 18.00
CA GLU A 59 4.75 18.60 18.60
C GLU A 59 5.84 18.03 19.53
N GLU A 60 7.01 17.71 18.97
CA GLU A 60 8.24 17.72 19.75
C GLU A 60 8.50 19.17 20.18
N LYS A 61 8.01 19.53 21.37
CA LYS A 61 8.43 20.74 22.08
C LYS A 61 9.88 20.60 22.54
N GLY A 62 10.80 20.80 21.63
CA GLY A 62 12.24 20.94 21.88
C GLY A 62 12.82 22.13 21.09
N PRO A 63 13.85 22.82 21.60
CA PRO A 63 14.39 24.04 21.00
C PRO A 63 15.33 23.74 19.82
N ASN A 64 14.93 22.87 18.90
CA ASN A 64 15.71 22.57 17.71
C ASN A 64 14.76 22.42 16.51
N LYS A 65 14.66 23.50 15.73
CA LYS A 65 13.88 23.58 14.51
C LYS A 65 14.65 22.82 13.43
N TYR A 66 14.58 21.48 13.45
CA TYR A 66 15.27 20.65 12.46
C TYR A 66 14.78 21.02 11.05
N GLU A 67 15.69 21.50 10.20
CA GLU A 67 15.38 21.85 8.82
C GLU A 67 15.04 20.58 8.03
N MET A 68 13.80 20.51 7.52
CA MET A 68 13.39 19.42 6.63
C MET A 68 14.06 19.61 5.28
N LYS A 69 14.97 18.68 4.94
CA LYS A 69 15.64 18.65 3.64
C LYS A 69 14.61 18.34 2.54
N ASN A 70 14.77 19.02 1.41
CA ASN A 70 13.96 18.82 0.21
C ASN A 70 14.83 19.05 -1.03
N VAL A 71 14.31 18.65 -2.19
CA VAL A 71 14.95 18.84 -3.50
C VAL A 71 14.10 19.79 -4.35
N ASP A 72 14.78 20.53 -5.22
CA ASP A 72 14.14 21.37 -6.24
C ASP A 72 13.63 20.50 -7.39
N TRP A 73 12.36 20.14 -7.33
CA TRP A 73 11.70 19.30 -8.34
C TRP A 73 11.65 19.99 -9.71
N VAL A 74 11.86 19.21 -10.77
CA VAL A 74 11.89 19.69 -12.16
C VAL A 74 10.55 20.32 -12.55
N THR A 75 10.58 21.25 -13.52
CA THR A 75 9.35 21.82 -14.09
C THR A 75 8.52 20.76 -14.80
N CYS A 76 7.21 21.00 -14.91
CA CYS A 76 6.30 20.15 -15.66
C CYS A 76 6.74 19.96 -17.13
N LYS A 77 7.25 21.03 -17.75
CA LYS A 77 7.72 21.01 -19.14
C LYS A 77 8.95 20.15 -19.36
N ASP A 78 9.91 20.21 -18.42
CA ASP A 78 11.22 19.57 -18.59
C ASP A 78 11.27 18.16 -17.98
N PHE A 79 10.14 17.67 -17.47
CA PHE A 79 10.04 16.36 -16.87
C PHE A 79 10.27 15.23 -17.88
N SER A 80 11.00 14.20 -17.43
CA SER A 80 11.06 12.90 -18.10
C SER A 80 11.13 11.80 -17.05
N ILE A 81 10.78 10.56 -17.41
CA ILE A 81 10.84 9.40 -16.49
C ILE A 81 12.24 9.23 -15.89
N ARG A 82 13.29 9.48 -16.70
CA ARG A 82 14.68 9.41 -16.24
C ARG A 82 14.99 10.46 -15.17
N ILE A 83 14.62 11.72 -15.43
CA ILE A 83 14.79 12.82 -14.46
C ILE A 83 13.99 12.53 -13.19
N GLY A 84 12.77 12.02 -13.32
CA GLY A 84 11.96 11.60 -12.18
C GLY A 84 12.67 10.57 -11.29
N LYS A 85 13.35 9.58 -11.89
CA LYS A 85 14.16 8.62 -11.12
C LYS A 85 15.32 9.29 -10.39
N GLU A 86 16.11 10.09 -11.12
CA GLU A 86 17.28 10.80 -10.58
C GLU A 86 16.88 11.70 -9.40
N GLN A 87 15.78 12.45 -9.51
CA GLN A 87 15.30 13.32 -8.43
C GLN A 87 14.70 12.56 -7.24
N ILE A 88 14.07 11.40 -7.47
CA ILE A 88 13.62 10.54 -6.38
C ILE A 88 14.83 9.99 -5.60
N GLU A 89 15.88 9.54 -6.29
CA GLU A 89 17.12 9.08 -5.66
C GLU A 89 17.81 10.21 -4.88
N GLU A 90 17.88 11.41 -5.46
CA GLU A 90 18.40 12.60 -4.80
C GLU A 90 17.58 12.92 -3.54
N TYR A 91 16.24 12.89 -3.62
CA TYR A 91 15.40 13.13 -2.46
C TYR A 91 15.57 12.07 -1.37
N ILE A 92 15.67 10.79 -1.74
CA ILE A 92 15.93 9.69 -0.81
C ILE A 92 17.30 9.84 -0.14
N SER A 93 18.31 10.37 -0.84
CA SER A 93 19.62 10.62 -0.24
C SER A 93 19.59 11.63 0.91
N THR A 94 18.52 12.44 0.99
CA THR A 94 18.31 13.36 2.12
C THR A 94 17.76 12.66 3.37
N TRP A 95 17.29 11.41 3.25
CA TRP A 95 16.73 10.65 4.35
C TRP A 95 17.83 10.13 5.27
N GLU A 96 17.61 10.25 6.58
CA GLU A 96 18.56 9.84 7.61
C GLU A 96 18.33 8.37 7.98
N LEU A 97 18.62 7.47 7.04
CA LEU A 97 18.50 6.02 7.23
C LEU A 97 19.84 5.39 7.60
N HIS A 98 19.79 4.31 8.37
CA HIS A 98 20.98 3.50 8.63
C HIS A 98 21.59 2.93 7.32
N PRO A 99 22.92 2.94 7.12
CA PRO A 99 23.56 2.50 5.87
C PRO A 99 23.33 1.04 5.46
N SER A 100 22.80 0.20 6.36
CA SER A 100 22.43 -1.18 6.05
C SER A 100 21.20 -1.30 5.16
N TRP A 101 20.40 -0.23 5.05
CA TRP A 101 19.27 -0.17 4.15
C TRP A 101 19.75 -0.04 2.71
N LEU A 102 19.38 -1.02 1.89
CA LEU A 102 19.55 -0.96 0.45
C LEU A 102 18.19 -0.81 -0.22
N PHE A 103 18.15 -0.12 -1.35
CA PHE A 103 16.95 0.02 -2.14
C PHE A 103 17.19 -0.19 -3.63
N SER A 104 16.11 -0.52 -4.33
CA SER A 104 16.02 -0.48 -5.79
C SER A 104 14.84 0.39 -6.19
N LEU A 105 15.06 1.32 -7.13
CA LEU A 105 14.03 2.18 -7.69
C LEU A 105 13.59 1.67 -9.07
N GLU A 106 12.29 1.46 -9.23
CA GLU A 106 11.66 0.99 -10.46
C GLU A 106 10.55 1.94 -10.90
N PHE A 107 10.46 2.19 -12.21
CA PHE A 107 9.30 2.87 -12.80
C PHE A 107 8.25 1.81 -13.10
N LEU A 108 7.03 2.03 -12.62
CA LEU A 108 5.94 1.08 -12.79
C LEU A 108 5.11 1.39 -14.04
N GLN A 109 4.56 2.59 -14.09
CA GLN A 109 3.62 2.97 -15.15
C GLN A 109 3.41 4.47 -15.25
N GLU A 110 2.90 4.88 -16.41
CA GLU A 110 2.29 6.19 -16.63
C GLU A 110 0.77 6.03 -16.66
N LYS A 111 0.05 6.95 -16.03
CA LYS A 111 -1.40 6.99 -16.01
C LYS A 111 -1.89 8.35 -16.49
N GLU A 112 -2.55 8.36 -17.63
CA GLU A 112 -3.21 9.54 -18.18
C GLU A 112 -4.56 9.74 -17.47
N LEU A 113 -4.75 10.92 -16.87
CA LEU A 113 -6.01 11.34 -16.24
C LEU A 113 -6.58 12.54 -16.98
N GLU A 114 -7.82 12.94 -16.66
CA GLU A 114 -8.48 14.07 -17.33
C GLU A 114 -7.67 15.37 -17.25
N PHE A 115 -7.17 15.70 -16.05
CA PHE A 115 -6.52 16.99 -15.77
C PHE A 115 -5.02 16.90 -15.45
N CYS A 116 -4.46 15.70 -15.41
CA CYS A 116 -3.05 15.47 -15.13
C CYS A 116 -2.55 14.16 -15.74
N LYS A 117 -1.25 13.97 -15.70
CA LYS A 117 -0.56 12.72 -16.01
C LYS A 117 0.24 12.32 -14.78
N GLU A 118 0.07 11.07 -14.34
CA GLU A 118 0.79 10.53 -13.19
C GLU A 118 1.87 9.55 -13.64
N HIS A 119 3.06 9.66 -13.06
CA HIS A 119 4.16 8.73 -13.23
C HIS A 119 4.41 8.02 -11.91
N HIS A 120 4.22 6.71 -11.90
CA HIS A 120 4.26 5.87 -10.71
C HIS A 120 5.59 5.13 -10.61
N TYR A 121 6.21 5.21 -9.44
CA TYR A 121 7.48 4.57 -9.14
C TYR A 121 7.37 3.76 -7.86
N ARG A 122 8.16 2.69 -7.78
CA ARG A 122 8.31 1.87 -6.58
C ARG A 122 9.76 1.86 -6.16
N VAL A 123 9.97 2.18 -4.89
CA VAL A 123 11.24 2.00 -4.21
C VAL A 123 11.09 0.84 -3.27
N GLN A 124 11.79 -0.26 -3.55
CA GLN A 124 11.78 -1.44 -2.69
C GLN A 124 13.01 -1.42 -1.79
N TRP A 125 12.79 -1.48 -0.48
CA TRP A 125 13.78 -1.42 0.58
C TRP A 125 13.98 -2.78 1.24
N SER A 126 15.21 -3.05 1.64
CA SER A 126 15.55 -4.25 2.41
C SER A 126 16.87 -4.11 3.16
N ILE A 127 17.12 -5.00 4.13
CA ILE A 127 18.40 -5.13 4.83
C ILE A 127 18.93 -6.55 4.58
N PRO A 128 19.82 -6.76 3.60
CA PRO A 128 20.46 -8.06 3.41
C PRO A 128 21.44 -8.37 4.54
N THR A 129 21.56 -9.65 4.88
CA THR A 129 22.52 -10.14 5.87
C THR A 129 23.37 -11.25 5.27
N ARG A 130 24.52 -11.56 5.88
CA ARG A 130 25.36 -12.68 5.40
C ARG A 130 24.60 -14.02 5.45
N GLN A 131 23.74 -14.19 6.44
CA GLN A 131 22.92 -15.39 6.62
C GLN A 131 21.69 -15.41 5.68
N ASN A 132 21.16 -14.24 5.31
CA ASN A 132 20.03 -14.10 4.40
C ASN A 132 20.36 -13.02 3.35
N PRO A 133 21.12 -13.34 2.30
CA PRO A 133 21.48 -12.38 1.26
C PRO A 133 20.26 -11.95 0.43
N ILE A 134 19.24 -12.80 0.36
CA ILE A 134 17.91 -12.49 -0.16
C ILE A 134 16.99 -12.32 1.06
N PRO A 135 16.57 -11.08 1.39
CA PRO A 135 15.73 -10.81 2.55
C PRO A 135 14.37 -11.52 2.43
N LYS A 136 13.88 -12.09 3.55
CA LYS A 136 12.57 -12.77 3.60
C LYS A 136 11.38 -11.82 3.41
N ALA A 137 11.57 -10.56 3.80
CA ALA A 137 10.60 -9.49 3.67
C ALA A 137 11.28 -8.20 3.18
N THR A 138 10.54 -7.43 2.40
CA THR A 138 10.92 -6.12 1.89
C THR A 138 9.85 -5.10 2.26
N ALA A 139 10.17 -3.81 2.18
CA ALA A 139 9.21 -2.73 2.36
C ALA A 139 9.20 -1.84 1.11
N CYS A 140 8.02 -1.49 0.60
CA CYS A 140 7.92 -0.58 -0.54
C CYS A 140 7.54 0.84 -0.13
N VAL A 141 8.11 1.83 -0.82
CA VAL A 141 7.61 3.21 -0.84
C VAL A 141 7.24 3.53 -2.28
N TYR A 142 6.03 4.03 -2.50
CA TYR A 142 5.51 4.34 -3.82
C TYR A 142 5.54 5.85 -4.00
N PHE A 143 6.21 6.31 -5.06
CA PHE A 143 6.24 7.71 -5.46
C PHE A 143 5.30 7.93 -6.63
N VAL A 144 4.58 9.05 -6.60
CA VAL A 144 3.74 9.53 -7.69
C VAL A 144 4.20 10.94 -8.03
N ILE A 145 4.69 11.11 -9.25
CA ILE A 145 4.98 12.43 -9.83
C ILE A 145 3.82 12.78 -10.76
N GLU A 146 3.17 13.90 -10.48
CA GLU A 146 2.00 14.38 -11.18
C GLU A 146 2.34 15.63 -11.99
N ILE A 147 2.07 15.58 -13.29
CA ILE A 147 2.18 16.69 -14.23
C ILE A 147 0.76 17.19 -14.52
N SER A 148 0.47 18.42 -14.13
CA SER A 148 -0.83 19.02 -14.37
C SER A 148 -0.97 19.50 -15.81
N LYS A 149 -2.13 19.26 -16.43
CA LYS A 149 -2.48 19.77 -17.77
C LYS A 149 -3.03 21.20 -17.74
N ILE A 150 -3.54 21.62 -16.58
CA ILE A 150 -4.21 22.91 -16.37
C ILE A 150 -3.27 23.97 -15.79
N LYS A 151 -2.29 23.57 -14.97
CA LYS A 151 -1.32 24.51 -14.39
C LYS A 151 -0.28 24.94 -15.43
N PRO A 152 0.34 26.13 -15.28
CA PRO A 152 1.45 26.55 -16.12
C PRO A 152 2.59 25.54 -16.11
N GLN A 153 3.08 25.17 -17.30
CA GLN A 153 4.11 24.15 -17.46
C GLN A 153 5.50 24.57 -16.93
N SER A 154 5.66 25.85 -16.57
CA SER A 154 6.86 26.38 -15.91
C SER A 154 6.92 26.08 -14.41
N LEU A 155 5.82 25.62 -13.80
CA LEU A 155 5.80 25.25 -12.38
C LEU A 155 6.45 23.86 -12.17
N PRO A 156 7.04 23.60 -11.00
CA PRO A 156 7.56 22.28 -10.65
C PRO A 156 6.46 21.22 -10.68
N VAL A 157 6.85 19.97 -10.97
CA VAL A 157 5.97 18.81 -10.84
C VAL A 157 5.52 18.63 -9.40
N GLU A 158 4.31 18.10 -9.22
CA GLU A 158 3.80 17.76 -7.90
C GLU A 158 4.24 16.35 -7.54
N VAL A 159 4.82 16.17 -6.35
CA VAL A 159 5.36 14.88 -5.92
C VAL A 159 4.71 14.42 -4.63
N TYR A 160 4.33 13.16 -4.60
CA TYR A 160 3.76 12.50 -3.44
C TYR A 160 4.43 11.15 -3.24
N TYR A 161 4.47 10.68 -1.99
CA TYR A 161 4.83 9.32 -1.70
C TYR A 161 3.95 8.71 -0.62
N LEU A 162 3.82 7.39 -0.65
CA LEU A 162 3.13 6.60 0.35
C LEU A 162 3.95 5.37 0.69
N VAL A 163 3.91 5.00 1.96
CA VAL A 163 4.57 3.82 2.48
C VAL A 163 3.65 2.62 2.29
N GLU A 164 4.20 1.45 2.00
CA GLU A 164 3.44 0.22 1.84
C GLU A 164 2.48 -0.01 3.02
N SER A 165 1.27 -0.50 2.72
CA SER A 165 0.19 -0.70 3.70
C SER A 165 -0.30 0.55 4.42
N CYS A 166 0.23 1.74 4.08
CA CYS A 166 -0.24 3.04 4.55
C CYS A 166 -0.95 3.79 3.42
N ARG A 167 -2.15 4.32 3.70
CA ARG A 167 -2.93 5.13 2.74
C ARG A 167 -2.58 6.62 2.79
N LEU A 168 -1.77 7.05 3.75
CA LEU A 168 -1.39 8.45 3.92
C LEU A 168 -0.45 8.88 2.79
N ARG A 169 -0.82 9.96 2.10
CA ARG A 169 0.03 10.61 1.08
C ARG A 169 0.88 11.67 1.74
N HIS A 170 2.19 11.51 1.66
CA HIS A 170 3.17 12.47 2.12
C HIS A 170 3.66 13.34 0.97
N ARG A 171 4.06 14.57 1.29
CA ARG A 171 4.71 15.49 0.35
C ARG A 171 6.18 15.68 0.74
N PRO A 172 7.11 15.60 -0.23
CA PRO A 172 8.50 15.94 -0.01
C PRO A 172 8.69 17.30 0.66
N GLY A 173 9.61 17.38 1.63
CA GLY A 173 9.89 18.60 2.41
C GLY A 173 8.79 19.04 3.40
N LYS A 174 7.67 18.31 3.50
CA LYS A 174 6.59 18.58 4.47
C LYS A 174 6.51 17.55 5.60
N THR A 175 6.98 16.33 5.34
CA THR A 175 7.06 15.26 6.34
C THR A 175 8.45 14.67 6.34
N ARG A 176 9.05 14.52 7.52
CA ARG A 176 10.31 13.77 7.68
C ARG A 176 10.03 12.28 7.53
N PHE A 177 10.75 11.63 6.63
CA PHE A 177 10.69 10.17 6.51
C PHE A 177 11.31 9.52 7.75
N ARG A 178 10.61 8.54 8.34
CA ARG A 178 11.07 7.83 9.54
C ARG A 178 11.50 6.42 9.17
N GLU A 179 12.73 6.04 9.50
CA GLU A 179 13.24 4.67 9.31
C GLU A 179 12.32 3.61 9.94
N LYS A 180 11.69 3.96 11.08
CA LYS A 180 10.71 3.11 11.76
C LYS A 180 9.60 2.62 10.83
N TRP A 181 9.14 3.45 9.89
CA TRP A 181 8.08 3.05 8.95
C TRP A 181 8.49 1.84 8.10
N LEU A 182 9.75 1.73 7.70
CA LEU A 182 10.25 0.57 6.96
C LEU A 182 10.40 -0.66 7.87
N LYS A 183 10.87 -0.45 9.11
CA LYS A 183 11.02 -1.54 10.10
C LYS A 183 9.68 -2.17 10.44
N ASP A 184 8.67 -1.34 10.73
CA ASP A 184 7.33 -1.80 11.11
C ASP A 184 6.72 -2.69 10.00
N ILE A 185 6.93 -2.35 8.72
CA ILE A 185 6.49 -3.18 7.58
C ILE A 185 7.20 -4.52 7.56
N ILE A 186 8.55 -4.52 7.63
CA ILE A 186 9.34 -5.75 7.54
C ILE A 186 9.00 -6.67 8.71
N GLU A 187 8.98 -6.15 9.93
CA GLU A 187 8.64 -6.90 11.15
C GLU A 187 7.23 -7.50 11.05
N SER A 188 6.23 -6.71 10.62
CA SER A 188 4.87 -7.20 10.45
C SER A 188 4.78 -8.34 9.42
N LYS A 189 5.51 -8.23 8.29
CA LYS A 189 5.55 -9.30 7.28
C LYS A 189 6.26 -10.55 7.77
N THR A 190 7.37 -10.39 8.49
CA THR A 190 8.10 -11.54 9.07
C THR A 190 7.26 -12.27 10.10
N LEU A 191 6.59 -11.55 11.01
CA LEU A 191 5.67 -12.16 11.99
C LEU A 191 4.57 -12.97 11.31
N LEU A 192 3.94 -12.44 10.26
CA LEU A 192 2.90 -13.16 9.52
C LEU A 192 3.45 -14.39 8.79
N GLN A 193 4.63 -14.30 8.18
CA GLN A 193 5.26 -15.44 7.52
C GLN A 193 5.50 -16.60 8.49
N ASP A 194 5.95 -16.32 9.72
CA ASP A 194 6.22 -17.34 10.73
C ASP A 194 4.93 -18.02 11.25
N THR A 195 3.76 -17.42 11.05
CA THR A 195 2.46 -18.01 11.44
C THR A 195 1.87 -18.99 10.43
N VAL A 196 2.34 -18.97 9.17
CA VAL A 196 1.79 -19.82 8.10
C VAL A 196 2.65 -21.07 7.96
N ASN A 197 2.11 -22.22 8.40
CA ASN A 197 2.71 -23.53 8.15
C ASN A 197 2.16 -24.10 6.84
N PHE A 198 3.04 -24.51 5.92
CA PHE A 198 2.70 -25.18 4.66
C PHE A 198 2.82 -26.69 4.78
#